data_AF-A0A419V792-F1
#
_entry.id   AF-A0A419V792-F1
#
_cell.length_a   1.000
_cell.length_b   1.000
_cell.length_c   1.000
_cell.angle_alpha   90.00
_cell.angle_beta   90.00
_cell.angle_gamma   90.00
#
_symmetry.space_group_name_H-M   'P 1'
#
loop_
_entity.id
_entity.type
_entity.pdbx_description
1 polymer ?
#
loop_
_entity_poly.entity_id
_entity_poly.type
_entity_poly.pdbx_seq_one_letter_code
_entity_poly.pdbx_strand_id
1 'polypeptide(L)'
;MIHRSWSCKWNELTCQRLVRWEALEKDYKGFHAFEQRLPFFQEARRQKFYIHETVRHIEHRASHLAREGEKTKELLRRQKTWHRHAADRLLNIDYELLLYKRLYEGDLPYVLMSPRQMEAWIRKEKEYNLQLVHLIESGGGPLQSLYFLEQVLKPKLFKKWIKPYQLPQKKKADKLDLLSVIPYGFADKRDSREL
;
A
#
# COMPACT_ATOMS: atom_id res chain seq x y z
N MET A 1 -12.35 -14.06 -0.93
CA MET A 1 -11.78 -12.76 -1.36
C MET A 1 -10.53 -12.51 -0.56
N ILE A 2 -9.45 -12.03 -1.19
CA ILE A 2 -8.10 -11.99 -0.58
C ILE A 2 -8.03 -11.16 0.71
N HIS A 3 -8.80 -10.09 0.81
CA HIS A 3 -8.79 -9.19 1.97
C HIS A 3 -9.43 -9.80 3.23
N ARG A 4 -10.17 -10.92 3.11
CA ARG A 4 -10.76 -11.60 4.28
C ARG A 4 -9.72 -12.26 5.18
N SER A 5 -8.50 -12.48 4.69
CA SER A 5 -7.39 -12.96 5.51
C SER A 5 -6.56 -11.83 6.12
N TRP A 6 -6.92 -10.56 5.86
CA TRP A 6 -6.23 -9.39 6.39
C TRP A 6 -6.94 -8.88 7.65
N SER A 7 -6.17 -8.32 8.58
CA SER A 7 -6.72 -7.80 9.84
C SER A 7 -7.11 -6.33 9.72
N CYS A 8 -8.39 -6.03 9.47
CA CYS A 8 -8.86 -4.63 9.40
C CYS A 8 -8.60 -3.86 10.71
N LYS A 9 -7.72 -2.85 10.66
CA LYS A 9 -7.43 -1.97 11.81
C LYS A 9 -8.51 -0.92 12.05
N TRP A 10 -9.24 -0.58 11.00
CA TRP A 10 -10.26 0.47 10.93
C TRP A 10 -11.61 0.02 11.50
N ASN A 11 -11.59 -0.49 12.73
CA ASN A 11 -12.79 -0.87 13.47
C ASN A 11 -13.29 0.28 14.36
N GLU A 12 -14.51 0.14 14.87
CA GLU A 12 -15.18 1.13 15.73
C GLU A 12 -14.29 1.58 16.91
N LEU A 13 -13.62 0.63 17.58
CA LEU A 13 -12.78 0.93 18.75
C LEU A 13 -11.58 1.80 18.36
N THR A 14 -10.87 1.46 17.29
CA THR A 14 -9.75 2.26 16.77
C THR A 14 -10.23 3.65 16.37
N CYS A 15 -11.35 3.74 15.65
CA CYS A 15 -11.90 5.02 15.23
C CYS A 15 -12.32 5.90 16.43
N GLN A 16 -12.94 5.32 17.46
CA GLN A 16 -13.29 6.04 18.69
C GLN A 16 -12.05 6.55 19.43
N ARG A 17 -10.95 5.78 19.47
CA ARG A 17 -9.67 6.25 20.04
C ARG A 17 -9.13 7.44 19.26
N LEU A 18 -9.21 7.39 17.92
CA LEU A 18 -8.78 8.49 17.06
C LEU A 18 -9.67 9.72 17.22
N VAL A 19 -10.98 9.58 17.43
CA VAL A 19 -11.86 10.73 17.77
C VAL A 19 -11.41 11.42 19.06
N ARG A 20 -11.06 10.64 20.10
CA ARG A 20 -10.55 11.20 21.37
C ARG A 20 -9.22 11.93 21.21
N TRP A 21 -8.46 11.61 20.18
CA TRP A 21 -7.20 12.27 19.82
C TRP A 21 -7.40 13.38 18.79
N GLU A 22 -8.64 13.83 18.59
CA GLU A 22 -9.02 14.86 17.62
C GLU A 22 -8.61 14.50 16.18
N ALA A 23 -8.44 13.19 15.93
CA ALA A 23 -7.96 12.67 14.66
C ALA A 23 -9.04 12.28 13.67
N LEU A 24 -10.21 12.00 14.21
CA LEU A 24 -11.42 11.78 13.46
C LEU A 24 -12.51 12.64 14.08
N GLU A 25 -13.48 12.96 13.27
CA GLU A 25 -14.79 13.41 13.73
C GLU A 25 -15.80 12.28 13.49
N LYS A 26 -16.90 12.31 14.24
CA LYS A 26 -18.01 11.37 14.07
C LYS A 26 -19.30 12.15 13.85
N ASP A 27 -20.01 11.83 12.78
CA ASP A 27 -21.36 12.32 12.52
C ASP A 27 -22.35 11.16 12.31
N TYR A 28 -23.55 11.46 11.82
CA TYR A 28 -24.60 10.47 11.56
C TYR A 28 -24.25 9.46 10.43
N LYS A 29 -23.29 9.77 9.54
CA LYS A 29 -22.81 8.88 8.48
C LYS A 29 -21.63 8.02 8.92
N GLY A 30 -20.98 8.38 10.02
CA GLY A 30 -19.90 7.61 10.65
C GLY A 30 -18.67 8.45 10.94
N PHE A 31 -17.51 7.81 10.94
CA PHE A 31 -16.24 8.49 11.17
C PHE A 31 -15.69 9.12 9.89
N HIS A 32 -15.21 10.36 10.00
CA HIS A 32 -14.63 11.10 8.90
C HIS A 32 -13.38 11.86 9.31
N ALA A 33 -12.61 12.22 8.29
CA ALA A 33 -11.47 13.13 8.37
C ALA A 33 -11.51 14.07 7.16
N PHE A 34 -10.59 15.03 7.17
CA PHE A 34 -10.33 15.90 6.03
C PHE A 34 -9.00 15.51 5.40
N GLU A 35 -8.93 15.56 4.08
CA GLU A 35 -7.67 15.44 3.36
C GLU A 35 -6.65 16.48 3.84
N GLN A 36 -5.41 16.03 4.03
CA GLN A 36 -4.32 16.87 4.51
C GLN A 36 -3.23 17.06 3.46
N ARG A 37 -2.40 18.09 3.63
CA ARG A 37 -1.19 18.25 2.82
C ARG A 37 -0.17 17.24 3.28
N LEU A 38 0.14 16.26 2.44
CA LEU A 38 1.19 15.29 2.74
C LEU A 38 2.54 15.87 2.29
N PRO A 39 3.68 15.52 2.93
CA PRO A 39 5.00 16.02 2.55
C PRO A 39 5.35 15.75 1.06
N PHE A 40 4.76 14.70 0.50
CA PHE A 40 4.91 14.28 -0.88
C PHE A 40 3.70 14.60 -1.77
N PHE A 41 2.71 15.33 -1.24
CA PHE A 41 1.49 15.71 -1.93
C PHE A 41 1.15 17.17 -1.58
N GLN A 42 1.63 18.10 -2.40
CA GLN A 42 1.46 19.53 -2.14
C GLN A 42 0.01 20.02 -2.36
N GLU A 43 -0.77 19.31 -3.19
CA GLU A 43 -2.17 19.63 -3.46
C GLU A 43 -3.11 19.00 -2.43
N ALA A 44 -3.26 19.60 -1.25
CA ALA A 44 -4.38 19.26 -0.40
C ALA A 44 -5.67 19.88 -0.97
N ARG A 45 -6.68 19.08 -1.27
CA ARG A 45 -8.06 19.58 -1.29
C ARG A 45 -8.57 19.50 0.14
N ARG A 46 -9.30 20.51 0.63
CA ARG A 46 -9.99 20.40 1.94
C ARG A 46 -11.25 19.54 1.81
N GLN A 47 -11.08 18.29 1.40
CA GLN A 47 -12.20 17.39 1.14
C GLN A 47 -12.44 16.48 2.35
N LYS A 48 -13.68 16.48 2.84
CA LYS A 48 -14.15 15.50 3.81
C LYS A 48 -14.23 14.13 3.16
N PHE A 49 -13.74 13.10 3.83
CA PHE A 49 -13.88 11.70 3.43
C PHE A 49 -14.23 10.83 4.64
N TYR A 50 -14.97 9.74 4.40
CA TYR A 50 -15.33 8.82 5.46
C TYR A 50 -14.40 7.60 5.50
N ILE A 51 -14.08 7.14 6.70
CA ILE A 51 -13.16 6.01 6.90
C ILE A 51 -13.71 4.74 6.25
N HIS A 52 -15.02 4.52 6.33
CA HIS A 52 -15.66 3.36 5.72
C HIS A 52 -15.58 3.39 4.18
N GLU A 53 -15.52 4.55 3.55
CA GLU A 53 -15.34 4.68 2.09
C GLU A 53 -13.92 4.27 1.70
N THR A 54 -12.91 4.70 2.47
CA THR A 54 -11.52 4.30 2.31
C THR A 54 -11.36 2.78 2.47
N VAL A 55 -11.97 2.19 3.50
CA VAL A 55 -11.94 0.74 3.73
C VAL A 55 -12.58 -0.02 2.57
N ARG A 56 -13.78 0.38 2.13
CA ARG A 56 -14.46 -0.22 0.98
C ARG A 56 -13.66 -0.10 -0.30
N HIS A 57 -13.00 1.04 -0.51
CA HIS A 57 -12.12 1.25 -1.66
C HIS A 57 -10.97 0.23 -1.67
N ILE A 58 -10.28 0.05 -0.54
CA ILE A 58 -9.22 -0.96 -0.40
C ILE A 58 -9.76 -2.35 -0.73
N GLU A 59 -10.89 -2.74 -0.15
CA GLU A 59 -11.50 -4.07 -0.37
C GLU A 59 -11.85 -4.31 -1.84
N HIS A 60 -12.41 -3.30 -2.50
CA HIS A 60 -12.77 -3.35 -3.92
C HIS A 60 -11.51 -3.48 -4.79
N ARG A 61 -10.50 -2.62 -4.58
CA ARG A 61 -9.24 -2.65 -5.33
C ARG A 61 -8.48 -3.97 -5.11
N ALA A 62 -8.38 -4.43 -3.87
CA ALA A 62 -7.76 -5.71 -3.54
C ALA A 62 -8.46 -6.89 -4.22
N SER A 63 -9.79 -6.88 -4.26
CA SER A 63 -10.57 -7.92 -4.94
C SER A 63 -10.36 -7.91 -6.45
N HIS A 64 -10.30 -6.73 -7.06
CA HIS A 64 -10.00 -6.57 -8.48
C HIS A 64 -8.59 -7.08 -8.82
N LEU A 65 -7.59 -6.60 -8.08
CA LEU A 65 -6.19 -6.99 -8.26
C LEU A 65 -5.96 -8.49 -8.05
N ALA A 66 -6.60 -9.10 -7.04
CA ALA A 66 -6.49 -10.54 -6.83
C ALA A 66 -7.06 -11.34 -8.01
N ARG A 67 -8.21 -10.95 -8.56
CA ARG A 67 -8.78 -11.59 -9.76
C ARG A 67 -7.86 -11.45 -10.96
N GLU A 68 -7.25 -10.29 -11.14
CA GLU A 68 -6.29 -10.05 -12.21
C GLU A 68 -5.01 -10.88 -12.03
N GLY A 69 -4.52 -10.98 -10.79
CA GLY A 69 -3.37 -11.80 -10.43
C GLY A 69 -3.60 -13.28 -10.71
N GLU A 70 -4.76 -13.82 -10.34
CA GLU A 70 -5.10 -15.22 -10.63
C GLU A 70 -5.22 -15.49 -12.14
N LYS A 71 -5.82 -14.58 -12.92
CA LYS A 71 -5.83 -14.69 -14.39
C LYS A 71 -4.40 -14.68 -14.96
N THR A 72 -3.52 -13.86 -14.40
CA THR A 72 -2.11 -13.78 -14.83
C THR A 72 -1.34 -15.06 -14.48
N LYS A 73 -1.60 -15.65 -13.29
CA LYS A 73 -1.05 -16.97 -12.91
C LYS A 73 -1.53 -18.08 -13.84
N GLU A 74 -2.82 -18.10 -14.18
CA GLU A 74 -3.36 -19.07 -15.14
C GLU A 74 -2.73 -18.95 -16.52
N LEU A 75 -2.54 -17.72 -17.02
CA LEU A 75 -1.84 -17.46 -18.28
C LEU A 75 -0.41 -18.01 -18.25
N LEU A 76 0.35 -17.71 -17.19
CA LEU A 76 1.71 -18.18 -17.00
C LEU A 76 1.80 -19.71 -16.86
N ARG A 77 0.79 -20.38 -16.27
CA ARG A 77 0.71 -21.84 -16.18
C ARG A 77 0.45 -22.51 -17.53
N ARG A 78 -0.42 -21.92 -18.35
CA ARG A 78 -0.86 -22.50 -19.64
C ARG A 78 0.16 -22.30 -20.75
N GLN A 79 0.94 -21.22 -20.70
CA GLN A 79 1.89 -20.90 -21.75
C GLN A 79 3.17 -21.73 -21.61
N LYS A 80 3.58 -22.36 -22.73
CA LYS A 80 4.84 -23.12 -22.81
C LYS A 80 6.07 -22.21 -22.96
N THR A 81 5.86 -20.96 -23.37
CA THR A 81 6.90 -19.95 -23.62
C THR A 81 7.01 -19.00 -22.44
N TRP A 82 8.22 -18.46 -22.22
CA TRP A 82 8.47 -17.46 -21.19
C TRP A 82 7.86 -16.11 -21.57
N HIS A 83 7.05 -15.51 -20.69
CA HIS A 83 6.44 -14.19 -20.88
C HIS A 83 6.85 -13.23 -19.77
N ARG A 84 7.94 -12.50 -20.01
CA ARG A 84 8.48 -11.50 -19.08
C ARG A 84 7.43 -10.50 -18.61
N HIS A 85 6.64 -9.94 -19.53
CA HIS A 85 5.60 -8.96 -19.19
C HIS A 85 4.53 -9.50 -18.23
N ALA A 86 4.15 -10.77 -18.36
CA ALA A 86 3.17 -11.38 -17.47
C ALA A 86 3.75 -11.61 -16.06
N ALA A 87 5.03 -12.02 -15.97
CA ALA A 87 5.73 -12.13 -14.69
C ALA A 87 5.90 -10.76 -14.00
N ASP A 88 6.32 -9.74 -14.76
CA ASP A 88 6.45 -8.36 -14.27
C ASP A 88 5.07 -7.83 -13.80
N ARG A 89 4.00 -8.09 -14.54
CA ARG A 89 2.63 -7.69 -14.16
C ARG A 89 2.20 -8.39 -12.87
N LEU A 90 2.45 -9.69 -12.75
CA LEU A 90 2.08 -10.45 -11.56
C LEU A 90 2.79 -9.93 -10.30
N LEU A 91 4.07 -9.54 -10.41
CA LEU A 91 4.79 -8.89 -9.30
C LEU A 91 4.21 -7.53 -8.94
N ASN A 92 3.92 -6.69 -9.93
CA ASN A 92 3.30 -5.39 -9.71
C ASN A 92 1.97 -5.52 -8.95
N ILE A 93 1.14 -6.50 -9.35
CA ILE A 93 -0.13 -6.78 -8.68
C ILE A 93 0.09 -7.22 -7.23
N ASP A 94 1.04 -8.13 -6.98
CA ASP A 94 1.34 -8.62 -5.62
C ASP A 94 1.88 -7.50 -4.72
N TYR A 95 2.70 -6.62 -5.27
CA TYR A 95 3.20 -5.45 -4.57
C TYR A 95 2.08 -4.45 -4.24
N GLU A 96 1.21 -4.12 -5.20
CA GLU A 96 0.04 -3.28 -4.94
C GLU A 96 -0.84 -3.86 -3.84
N LEU A 97 -1.09 -5.18 -3.88
CA LEU A 97 -1.84 -5.87 -2.84
C LEU A 97 -1.14 -5.79 -1.47
N LEU A 98 0.19 -5.87 -1.43
CA LEU A 98 0.94 -5.69 -0.18
C LEU A 98 0.77 -4.27 0.37
N LEU A 99 0.80 -3.24 -0.48
CA LEU A 99 0.56 -1.86 -0.06
C LEU A 99 -0.87 -1.68 0.48
N TYR A 100 -1.87 -2.21 -0.24
CA TYR A 100 -3.26 -2.21 0.22
C TYR A 100 -3.43 -2.95 1.54
N LYS A 101 -2.78 -4.10 1.72
CA LYS A 101 -2.79 -4.85 2.98
C LYS A 101 -2.24 -4.01 4.13
N ARG A 102 -1.07 -3.37 3.95
CA ARG A 102 -0.47 -2.50 4.98
C ARG A 102 -1.36 -1.31 5.35
N LEU A 103 -2.02 -0.70 4.37
CA LEU A 103 -3.01 0.37 4.59
C LEU A 103 -4.23 -0.14 5.37
N TYR A 104 -4.71 -1.34 5.05
CA TYR A 104 -5.86 -1.99 5.69
C TYR A 104 -5.58 -2.42 7.13
N GLU A 105 -4.37 -2.90 7.39
CA GLU A 105 -3.89 -3.39 8.68
C GLU A 105 -3.31 -2.27 9.57
N GLY A 106 -3.21 -1.05 9.05
CA GLY A 106 -2.72 0.10 9.79
C GLY A 106 -1.23 0.01 10.15
N ASP A 107 -0.46 -0.75 9.38
CA ASP A 107 0.99 -0.92 9.53
C ASP A 107 1.79 0.23 8.90
N LEU A 108 1.08 1.24 8.43
CA LEU A 108 1.66 2.48 7.93
C LEU A 108 1.31 3.61 8.91
N PRO A 109 2.31 4.34 9.43
CA PRO A 109 2.12 5.30 10.51
C PRO A 109 1.21 6.52 10.21
N TYR A 110 0.63 6.67 9.01
CA TYR A 110 -0.04 7.91 8.55
C TYR A 110 -1.41 7.78 7.88
N VAL A 111 -2.12 6.67 8.00
CA VAL A 111 -3.18 6.38 7.00
C VAL A 111 -4.56 6.91 7.40
N LEU A 112 -4.67 8.23 7.60
CA LEU A 112 -5.94 8.89 7.34
C LEU A 112 -5.85 9.53 5.96
N MET A 113 -6.07 8.71 4.94
CA MET A 113 -6.06 9.12 3.54
C MET A 113 -7.43 8.88 2.91
N SER A 114 -7.87 9.83 2.10
CA SER A 114 -8.98 9.58 1.19
C SER A 114 -8.56 8.53 0.14
N PRO A 115 -9.53 7.88 -0.55
CA PRO A 115 -9.23 7.01 -1.70
C PRO A 115 -8.32 7.67 -2.75
N ARG A 116 -8.50 8.97 -3.00
CA ARG A 116 -7.67 9.73 -3.95
C ARG A 116 -6.23 9.85 -3.46
N GLN A 117 -6.03 10.27 -2.21
CA GLN A 117 -4.68 10.42 -1.64
C GLN A 117 -3.95 9.08 -1.57
N MET A 118 -4.69 8.02 -1.26
CA MET A 118 -4.19 6.64 -1.25
C MET A 118 -3.69 6.21 -2.63
N GLU A 119 -4.48 6.38 -3.70
CA GLU A 119 -4.06 5.99 -5.05
C GLU A 119 -2.84 6.80 -5.52
N ALA A 120 -2.78 8.09 -5.17
CA ALA A 120 -1.61 8.93 -5.45
C ALA A 120 -0.37 8.42 -4.71
N TRP A 121 -0.49 8.05 -3.44
CA TRP A 121 0.59 7.47 -2.66
C TRP A 121 1.04 6.12 -3.24
N ILE A 122 0.12 5.21 -3.54
CA ILE A 122 0.43 3.90 -4.16
C ILE A 122 1.16 4.09 -5.49
N ARG A 123 0.70 5.02 -6.33
CA ARG A 123 1.37 5.32 -7.60
C ARG A 123 2.81 5.79 -7.37
N LYS A 124 3.02 6.71 -6.43
CA LYS A 124 4.37 7.17 -6.05
C LYS A 124 5.23 6.00 -5.59
N GLU A 125 4.76 5.17 -4.65
CA GLU A 125 5.50 4.00 -4.16
C GLU A 125 5.90 3.03 -5.28
N LYS A 126 5.08 2.91 -6.33
CA LYS A 126 5.41 2.09 -7.50
C LYS A 126 6.49 2.71 -8.39
N GLU A 127 6.51 4.04 -8.54
CA GLU A 127 7.50 4.77 -9.37
C GLU A 127 8.93 4.65 -8.80
N TYR A 128 9.09 4.47 -7.48
CA TYR A 128 10.41 4.26 -6.85
C TYR A 128 11.00 2.86 -7.06
N ASN A 129 10.36 1.96 -7.84
CA ASN A 129 10.86 0.61 -8.15
C ASN A 129 11.21 -0.25 -6.90
N LEU A 130 10.67 0.08 -5.72
CA LEU A 130 10.86 -0.63 -4.45
C LEU A 130 10.15 -2.00 -4.39
N GLN A 131 9.56 -2.42 -5.51
CA GLN A 131 8.54 -3.45 -5.60
C GLN A 131 9.00 -4.83 -5.10
N LEU A 132 10.25 -5.19 -5.35
CA LEU A 132 10.74 -6.56 -5.12
C LEU A 132 11.47 -6.73 -3.78
N VAL A 133 12.15 -5.68 -3.29
CA VAL A 133 12.82 -5.68 -1.98
C VAL A 133 11.79 -5.86 -0.88
N HIS A 134 10.70 -5.10 -0.91
CA HIS A 134 9.64 -5.23 0.10
C HIS A 134 8.91 -6.57 0.06
N LEU A 135 8.72 -7.17 -1.12
CA LEU A 135 8.13 -8.51 -1.23
C LEU A 135 9.06 -9.59 -0.66
N ILE A 136 10.38 -9.45 -0.83
CA ILE A 136 11.39 -10.37 -0.28
C ILE A 136 11.51 -10.20 1.24
N GLU A 137 11.66 -8.96 1.73
CA GLU A 137 11.85 -8.66 3.17
C GLU A 137 10.64 -9.05 4.02
N SER A 138 9.43 -8.95 3.48
CA SER A 138 8.19 -9.33 4.18
C SER A 138 7.92 -10.83 4.21
N GLY A 139 8.79 -11.66 3.61
CA GLY A 139 8.59 -13.11 3.55
C GLY A 139 7.54 -13.56 2.51
N GLY A 140 7.16 -12.68 1.57
CA GLY A 140 6.22 -12.97 0.48
C GLY A 140 4.96 -12.09 0.49
N GLY A 141 4.48 -11.72 -0.71
CA GLY A 141 3.28 -10.91 -0.89
C GLY A 141 1.97 -11.72 -0.77
N PRO A 142 0.80 -11.04 -0.75
CA PRO A 142 -0.51 -11.67 -0.62
C PRO A 142 -0.82 -12.78 -1.63
N LEU A 143 -0.26 -12.70 -2.85
CA LEU A 143 -0.40 -13.71 -3.90
C LEU A 143 0.75 -14.72 -3.93
N GLN A 144 1.80 -14.53 -3.13
CA GLN A 144 3.03 -15.31 -3.12
C GLN A 144 3.66 -15.43 -4.52
N SER A 145 3.62 -14.34 -5.28
CA SER A 145 3.98 -14.34 -6.71
C SER A 145 5.43 -14.75 -6.95
N LEU A 146 6.36 -14.42 -6.05
CA LEU A 146 7.76 -14.82 -6.16
C LEU A 146 7.94 -16.34 -6.11
N TYR A 147 7.31 -16.99 -5.13
CA TYR A 147 7.35 -18.45 -4.98
C TYR A 147 6.71 -19.13 -6.19
N PHE A 148 5.55 -18.63 -6.64
CA PHE A 148 4.89 -19.12 -7.84
C PHE A 148 5.79 -19.02 -9.10
N LEU A 149 6.44 -17.87 -9.30
CA LEU A 149 7.32 -17.66 -10.45
C LEU A 149 8.58 -18.53 -10.38
N GLU A 150 9.11 -18.80 -9.20
CA GLU A 150 10.22 -19.74 -9.03
C GLU A 150 9.83 -21.17 -9.44
N GLN A 151 8.60 -21.61 -9.17
CA GLN A 151 8.12 -22.93 -9.57
C GLN A 151 7.85 -23.04 -11.07
N VAL A 152 7.27 -22.00 -11.67
CA VAL A 152 6.86 -22.02 -13.08
C VAL A 152 8.06 -21.79 -14.02
N LEU A 153 9.09 -21.08 -13.57
CA LEU A 153 10.26 -20.75 -14.37
C LEU A 153 11.42 -21.71 -14.09
N LYS A 154 12.17 -22.06 -15.14
CA LYS A 154 13.43 -22.80 -14.96
C LYS A 154 14.37 -21.99 -14.04
N PRO A 155 15.08 -22.61 -13.07
CA PRO A 155 15.88 -21.88 -12.08
C PRO A 155 16.88 -20.87 -12.67
N LYS A 156 17.50 -21.22 -13.82
CA LYS A 156 18.42 -20.31 -14.54
C LYS A 156 17.71 -19.07 -15.11
N LEU A 157 16.50 -19.23 -15.64
CA LEU A 157 15.71 -18.13 -16.18
C LEU A 157 15.19 -17.23 -15.05
N PHE A 158 14.69 -17.82 -13.97
CA PHE A 158 14.26 -17.09 -12.77
C PHE A 158 15.40 -16.22 -12.23
N LYS A 159 16.59 -16.81 -11.99
CA LYS A 159 17.77 -16.06 -11.52
C LYS A 159 18.18 -14.93 -12.45
N LYS A 160 18.13 -15.14 -13.78
CA LYS A 160 18.47 -14.09 -14.76
C LYS A 160 17.44 -12.97 -14.77
N TRP A 161 16.16 -13.31 -14.63
CA TRP A 161 15.07 -12.34 -14.65
C TRP A 161 14.94 -11.53 -13.35
N ILE A 162 15.21 -12.13 -12.19
CA ILE A 162 15.15 -11.41 -10.89
C ILE A 162 16.36 -10.51 -10.65
N LYS A 163 17.50 -10.78 -11.30
CA LYS A 163 18.77 -10.05 -11.12
C LYS A 163 18.66 -8.52 -11.26
N PRO A 164 17.92 -7.93 -12.23
CA PRO A 164 17.74 -6.48 -12.34
C PRO A 164 17.01 -5.85 -11.15
N TYR A 165 16.24 -6.66 -10.41
CA TYR A 165 15.49 -6.22 -9.24
C TYR A 165 16.24 -6.47 -7.91
N GLN A 166 17.29 -7.30 -7.94
CA GLN A 166 18.24 -7.46 -6.84
C GLN A 166 19.20 -6.28 -6.85
N LEU A 167 18.80 -5.17 -6.22
CA LEU A 167 19.68 -4.01 -6.09
C LEU A 167 20.86 -4.30 -5.16
N PRO A 168 22.05 -3.73 -5.45
CA PRO A 168 23.18 -3.77 -4.54
C PRO A 168 22.82 -3.03 -3.25
N GLN A 169 23.22 -3.59 -2.10
CA GLN A 169 23.18 -2.89 -0.82
C GLN A 169 23.89 -1.53 -0.99
N LYS A 170 23.16 -0.42 -1.11
CA LYS A 170 23.79 0.90 -1.06
C LYS A 170 23.09 1.79 -0.04
N LYS A 171 23.89 2.00 1.02
CA LYS A 171 24.01 3.14 1.93
C LYS A 171 22.73 3.93 2.09
N LYS A 172 22.06 3.73 3.26
CA LYS A 172 21.11 4.64 3.90
C LYS A 172 20.55 5.62 2.86
N ALA A 173 19.86 5.10 1.84
CA ALA A 173 19.03 5.95 1.02
C ALA A 173 18.15 6.61 2.05
N ASP A 174 18.24 7.95 2.13
CA ASP A 174 17.61 8.75 3.15
C ASP A 174 16.37 8.00 3.55
N LYS A 175 16.36 7.50 4.80
CA LYS A 175 15.10 7.28 5.45
C LYS A 175 14.50 8.68 5.35
N LEU A 176 13.77 8.93 4.27
CA LEU A 176 12.50 9.62 4.29
C LEU A 176 11.81 8.86 5.40
N ASP A 177 12.16 9.33 6.58
CA ASP A 177 11.80 8.80 7.85
C ASP A 177 10.34 9.21 7.81
N LEU A 178 9.53 8.33 7.21
CA LEU A 178 8.11 8.49 7.29
C LEU A 178 7.82 8.61 8.81
N LEU A 179 8.58 7.93 9.67
CA LEU A 179 8.66 8.10 11.12
C LEU A 179 9.04 9.51 11.66
N SER A 180 9.58 10.44 10.86
CA SER A 180 9.87 11.83 11.29
C SER A 180 8.76 12.82 10.94
N VAL A 181 7.75 12.39 10.17
CA VAL A 181 6.50 13.14 10.07
C VAL A 181 5.76 12.93 11.38
N ILE A 182 5.51 14.00 12.08
CA ILE A 182 4.89 13.94 13.38
C ILE A 182 3.53 13.22 13.31
N PRO A 183 3.24 12.25 14.20
CA PRO A 183 1.95 11.60 14.25
C PRO A 183 0.84 12.62 14.56
N TYR A 184 -0.37 12.28 14.14
CA TYR A 184 -1.59 13.03 14.39
C TYR A 184 -1.59 13.72 15.77
N GLY A 185 -1.68 15.06 15.79
CA GLY A 185 -1.83 15.84 17.02
C GLY A 185 -0.58 16.49 17.61
N PHE A 186 0.63 16.36 17.03
CA PHE A 186 1.68 17.36 17.28
C PHE A 186 1.82 18.33 16.10
N ALA A 187 0.75 19.07 15.82
CA ALA A 187 1.02 20.45 15.43
C ALA A 187 1.80 21.04 16.61
N ASP A 188 3.06 21.41 16.37
CA ASP A 188 3.85 22.18 17.31
C ASP A 188 2.96 23.39 17.68
N LYS A 189 2.53 23.48 18.94
CA LYS A 189 1.69 24.59 19.45
C LYS A 189 2.48 25.92 19.47
N ARG A 190 3.42 26.11 18.55
CA ARG A 190 4.32 27.26 18.46
C ARG A 190 3.99 28.21 17.32
N ASP A 191 3.26 27.78 16.29
CA ASP A 191 2.99 28.64 15.11
C ASP A 191 1.59 29.28 15.06
N SER A 192 0.84 29.29 16.17
CA SER A 192 -0.39 30.11 16.29
C SER A 192 -0.18 31.44 17.01
N ARG A 193 1.06 31.95 17.02
CA ARG A 193 1.38 33.34 17.37
C ARG A 193 2.08 34.01 16.19
N GLU A 194 1.33 34.23 15.12
CA GLU A 194 1.53 35.32 14.15
C GLU A 194 0.46 35.16 13.07
N LEU A 195 -0.69 35.81 13.30
CA LEU A 195 -1.55 36.50 12.32
C LEU A 195 -2.69 37.18 13.08
#